data_AF-A0A535MW29-F1
#
_entry.id   AF-A0A535MW29-F1
#
_cell.length_a   1.000
_cell.length_b   1.000
_cell.length_c   1.000
_cell.angle_alpha   90.00
_cell.angle_beta   90.00
_cell.angle_gamma   90.00
#
_symmetry.space_group_name_H-M   'P 1'
#
loop_
_entity.id
_entity.type
_entity.pdbx_description
1 polymer ?
#
loop_
_entity_poly.entity_id
_entity_poly.type
_entity_poly.pdbx_seq_one_letter_code
_entity_poly.pdbx_strand_id
1 'polypeptide(L)'
;MKAVKSQLSLDPVTLEIVWGRLQAVIDEAEVTLMRTAFSPIIREAFDFGVVLLDSQGGSVSQSQRSMPSFVGTLPRTMQAALERFPASTWQPGDVLGTNDPWLGTGHLPDMTMVRPVFRSGRIVAYVGCIGHWADIGGAIWSADSRELFEEGLRIPLSKIRNRGKVNDDLLSIVLANVRLPEQVRGDIYAQLATLDVGLRARYGPPSGRSPTERTGTRWSSMASMVPWSFGRRSRSKMNRSSSTGRGRHRRRNGLSTIPSTTPTR
;
A
#
# COMPACT_ATOMS: atom_id res chain seq x y z
N MET A 1 -6.48 -32.53 30.79
CA MET A 1 -5.69 -31.88 29.72
C MET A 1 -5.84 -30.36 29.86
N LYS A 2 -4.79 -29.65 30.28
CA LYS A 2 -4.82 -28.17 30.43
C LYS A 2 -4.60 -27.52 29.07
N ALA A 3 -5.52 -26.66 28.65
CA ALA A 3 -5.39 -25.83 27.48
C ALA A 3 -4.18 -24.89 27.63
N VAL A 4 -3.16 -25.07 26.78
CA VAL A 4 -2.06 -24.11 26.66
C VAL A 4 -2.61 -22.89 25.91
N LYS A 5 -3.18 -21.93 26.63
CA LYS A 5 -3.34 -20.57 26.12
C LYS A 5 -1.94 -19.96 26.04
N SER A 6 -1.32 -19.95 24.86
CA SER A 6 -0.12 -19.13 24.64
C SER A 6 -0.52 -17.65 24.55
N GLN A 7 -0.90 -17.04 25.69
CA GLN A 7 -0.91 -15.60 25.81
C GLN A 7 0.53 -15.13 25.86
N LEU A 8 1.09 -14.81 24.70
CA LEU A 8 2.34 -14.06 24.62
C LEU A 8 2.01 -12.62 25.01
N SER A 9 2.17 -12.31 26.31
CA SER A 9 2.08 -10.95 26.82
C SER A 9 3.34 -10.19 26.39
N LEU A 10 3.30 -9.54 25.23
CA LEU A 10 4.21 -8.42 24.97
C LEU A 10 3.95 -7.40 26.08
N ASP A 11 4.98 -7.07 26.86
CA ASP A 11 4.83 -6.02 27.86
C ASP A 11 4.54 -4.68 27.15
N PRO A 12 3.78 -3.78 27.80
CA PRO A 12 3.37 -2.53 27.16
C PRO A 12 4.54 -1.65 26.69
N VAL A 13 5.68 -1.69 27.37
CA VAL A 13 6.86 -0.89 27.02
C VAL A 13 7.49 -1.42 25.73
N THR A 14 7.69 -2.74 25.64
CA THR A 14 8.18 -3.36 24.41
C THR A 14 7.23 -3.14 23.24
N LEU A 15 5.92 -3.23 23.46
CA LEU A 15 4.94 -2.96 22.41
C LEU A 15 5.05 -1.52 21.89
N GLU A 16 5.13 -0.54 22.77
CA GLU A 16 5.25 0.88 22.39
C GLU A 16 6.56 1.15 21.63
N ILE A 17 7.68 0.58 22.09
CA ILE A 17 8.97 0.68 21.40
C ILE A 17 8.89 0.08 20.00
N VAL A 18 8.30 -1.12 19.86
CA VAL A 18 8.16 -1.77 18.56
C VAL A 18 7.22 -0.95 17.67
N TRP A 19 6.10 -0.47 18.18
CA TRP A 19 5.15 0.36 17.46
C TRP A 19 5.80 1.64 16.93
N GLY A 20 6.52 2.37 17.79
CA GLY A 20 7.24 3.58 17.40
C GLY A 20 8.26 3.33 16.29
N ARG A 21 8.94 2.18 16.30
CA ARG A 21 9.88 1.80 15.23
C ARG A 21 9.18 1.46 13.92
N LEU A 22 8.04 0.79 13.97
CA LEU A 22 7.24 0.49 12.76
C LEU A 22 6.76 1.79 12.11
N GLN A 23 6.24 2.71 12.92
CA GLN A 23 5.81 4.04 12.46
C GLN A 23 6.97 4.83 11.86
N ALA A 24 8.10 4.91 12.56
CA ALA A 24 9.27 5.65 12.07
C ALA A 24 9.77 5.18 10.70
N VAL A 25 9.76 3.87 10.43
CA VAL A 25 10.18 3.35 9.12
C VAL A 25 9.20 3.73 8.02
N ILE A 26 7.90 3.61 8.28
CA ILE A 26 6.88 3.90 7.28
C ILE A 26 6.79 5.41 7.02
N ASP A 27 7.03 6.24 8.03
CA ASP A 27 7.17 7.69 7.87
C ASP A 27 8.46 8.06 7.08
N GLU A 28 9.58 7.36 7.29
CA GLU A 28 10.79 7.56 6.48
C GLU A 28 10.54 7.18 5.00
N ALA A 29 9.78 6.11 4.77
CA ALA A 29 9.38 5.68 3.42
C ALA A 29 8.45 6.70 2.75
N GLU A 30 7.51 7.29 3.49
CA GLU A 30 6.69 8.42 3.03
C GLU A 30 7.55 9.62 2.65
N VAL A 31 8.48 10.05 3.52
CA VAL A 31 9.36 11.19 3.24
C VAL A 31 10.19 10.93 1.99
N THR A 32 10.64 9.69 1.79
CA THR A 32 11.34 9.28 0.57
C THR A 32 10.45 9.47 -0.66
N LEU A 33 9.18 9.03 -0.60
CA LEU A 33 8.24 9.17 -1.71
C LEU A 33 8.09 10.64 -2.08
N MET A 34 7.77 11.47 -1.10
CA MET A 34 7.54 12.90 -1.28
C MET A 34 8.76 13.62 -1.86
N ARG A 35 9.96 13.30 -1.38
CA ARG A 35 11.19 14.01 -1.78
C ARG A 35 11.75 13.55 -3.12
N THR A 36 11.38 12.37 -3.58
CA THR A 36 11.90 11.77 -4.81
C THR A 36 10.89 11.72 -5.95
N ALA A 37 9.60 11.97 -5.67
CA ALA A 37 8.56 12.09 -6.68
C ALA A 37 8.80 13.30 -7.58
N PHE A 38 8.46 13.12 -8.86
CA PHE A 38 8.65 14.13 -9.90
C PHE A 38 7.36 14.92 -10.10
N SER A 39 6.20 14.26 -10.00
CA SER A 39 4.93 14.95 -10.14
C SER A 39 4.59 15.78 -8.89
N PRO A 40 3.97 16.97 -9.07
CA PRO A 40 3.43 17.75 -7.95
C PRO A 40 2.27 17.02 -7.26
N ILE A 41 1.61 16.08 -7.93
CA ILE A 41 0.52 15.27 -7.37
C ILE A 41 0.99 14.50 -6.13
N ILE A 42 2.10 13.77 -6.24
CA ILE A 42 2.65 13.03 -5.11
C ILE A 42 3.43 13.98 -4.18
N ARG A 43 4.25 14.87 -4.75
CA ARG A 43 5.19 15.72 -3.99
C ARG A 43 4.53 16.82 -3.17
N GLU A 44 3.46 17.43 -3.67
CA GLU A 44 2.83 18.62 -3.09
C GLU A 44 1.37 18.38 -2.69
N ALA A 45 0.58 17.67 -3.51
CA ALA A 45 -0.83 17.40 -3.21
C ALA A 45 -1.02 16.21 -2.24
N PHE A 46 0.03 15.42 -2.02
CA PHE A 46 0.04 14.25 -1.14
C PHE A 46 -0.97 13.17 -1.53
N ASP A 47 -1.19 13.01 -2.83
CA ASP A 47 -2.06 11.97 -3.38
C ASP A 47 -1.30 10.62 -3.47
N PHE A 48 -0.99 10.07 -2.29
CA PHE A 48 -0.29 8.81 -2.13
C PHE A 48 -0.63 8.12 -0.81
N GLY A 49 -0.20 6.86 -0.66
CA GLY A 49 -0.26 6.12 0.59
C GLY A 49 0.90 5.15 0.73
N VAL A 50 1.37 4.92 1.95
CA VAL A 50 2.41 3.93 2.29
C VAL A 50 1.94 3.13 3.50
N VAL A 51 1.91 1.80 3.35
CA VAL A 51 1.33 0.88 4.32
C VAL A 51 2.27 -0.30 4.57
N LEU A 52 2.47 -0.62 5.83
CA LEU A 52 3.03 -1.89 6.27
C LEU A 52 1.91 -2.92 6.40
N LEU A 53 2.10 -4.08 5.78
CA LEU A 53 1.17 -5.19 5.80
C LEU A 53 1.81 -6.40 6.48
N ASP A 54 1.00 -7.21 7.17
CA ASP A 54 1.44 -8.51 7.69
C ASP A 54 1.65 -9.54 6.56
N SER A 55 2.14 -10.72 6.92
CA SER A 55 2.39 -11.82 5.97
C SER A 55 1.13 -12.35 5.25
N GLN A 56 -0.06 -12.01 5.73
CA GLN A 56 -1.34 -12.37 5.12
C GLN A 56 -1.95 -11.20 4.35
N GLY A 57 -1.25 -10.06 4.23
CA GLY A 57 -1.75 -8.87 3.54
C GLY A 57 -2.69 -7.99 4.36
N GLY A 58 -2.79 -8.19 5.68
CA GLY A 58 -3.55 -7.31 6.58
C GLY A 58 -2.77 -6.03 6.90
N SER A 59 -3.44 -4.88 6.95
CA SER A 59 -2.79 -3.62 7.35
C SER A 59 -2.34 -3.65 8.80
N VAL A 60 -1.08 -3.27 9.03
CA VAL A 60 -0.42 -3.20 10.34
C VAL A 60 -0.21 -1.75 10.77
N SER A 61 0.32 -0.93 9.86
CA SER A 61 0.67 0.47 10.10
C SER A 61 0.66 1.22 8.75
N GLN A 62 0.45 2.52 8.82
CA GLN A 62 0.41 3.43 7.67
C GLN A 62 1.26 4.65 8.00
N SER A 63 1.70 5.38 6.99
CA SER A 63 2.36 6.67 7.18
C SER A 63 1.36 7.77 7.54
N GLN A 64 1.85 8.86 8.12
CA GLN A 64 1.00 9.95 8.62
C GLN A 64 0.16 10.66 7.54
N ARG A 65 0.70 10.89 6.34
CA ARG A 65 0.01 11.60 5.25
C ARG A 65 -0.68 10.67 4.26
N SER A 66 -0.66 9.36 4.51
CA SER A 66 -1.36 8.40 3.66
C SER A 66 -2.85 8.71 3.54
N MET A 67 -3.35 8.80 2.31
CA MET A 67 -4.77 9.01 2.09
C MET A 67 -5.60 7.84 2.66
N PRO A 68 -6.69 8.11 3.40
CA PRO A 68 -7.50 7.05 4.02
C PRO A 68 -8.07 6.03 3.02
N SER A 69 -8.41 6.47 1.80
CA SER A 69 -8.86 5.59 0.71
C SER A 69 -7.81 4.52 0.41
N PHE A 70 -6.55 4.93 0.25
CA PHE A 70 -5.42 4.05 -0.06
C PHE A 70 -5.10 3.08 1.06
N VAL A 71 -5.12 3.54 2.31
CA VAL A 71 -4.96 2.65 3.47
C VAL A 71 -6.05 1.58 3.48
N GLY A 72 -7.28 1.94 3.09
CA GLY A 72 -8.41 1.02 3.04
C GLY A 72 -8.35 0.02 1.87
N THR A 73 -7.82 0.42 0.72
CA THR A 73 -7.79 -0.42 -0.49
C THR A 73 -6.55 -1.31 -0.59
N LEU A 74 -5.39 -0.84 -0.15
CA LEU A 74 -4.12 -1.56 -0.30
C LEU A 74 -4.15 -3.00 0.26
N PRO A 75 -4.74 -3.27 1.46
CA PRO A 75 -4.91 -4.65 1.94
C PRO A 75 -5.71 -5.54 0.99
N ARG A 76 -6.75 -5.01 0.33
CA ARG A 76 -7.51 -5.77 -0.69
C ARG A 76 -6.68 -6.03 -1.92
N THR A 77 -5.96 -5.02 -2.42
CA THR A 77 -5.03 -5.19 -3.56
C THR A 77 -3.99 -6.25 -3.24
N MET A 78 -3.50 -6.29 -2.00
CA MET A 78 -2.55 -7.30 -1.53
C MET A 78 -3.18 -8.71 -1.49
N GLN A 79 -4.44 -8.86 -1.08
CA GLN A 79 -5.13 -10.16 -1.17
C GLN A 79 -5.20 -10.65 -2.61
N ALA A 80 -5.63 -9.79 -3.55
CA ALA A 80 -5.66 -10.12 -4.97
C ALA A 80 -4.26 -10.47 -5.51
N ALA A 81 -3.22 -9.79 -5.04
CA ALA A 81 -1.83 -10.11 -5.36
C ALA A 81 -1.42 -11.49 -4.84
N LEU A 82 -1.82 -11.88 -3.61
CA LEU A 82 -1.54 -13.21 -3.05
C LEU A 82 -2.33 -14.32 -3.73
N GLU A 83 -3.56 -14.04 -4.17
CA GLU A 83 -4.37 -14.99 -4.94
C GLU A 83 -3.73 -15.30 -6.30
N ARG A 84 -3.27 -14.26 -7.01
CA ARG A 84 -2.63 -14.42 -8.32
C ARG A 84 -1.16 -14.87 -8.24
N PHE A 85 -0.43 -14.38 -7.24
CA PHE A 85 0.97 -14.71 -6.97
C PHE A 85 1.07 -15.22 -5.53
N PRO A 86 0.87 -16.53 -5.30
CA PRO A 86 0.98 -17.12 -3.97
C PRO A 86 2.32 -16.78 -3.31
N ALA A 87 2.35 -16.61 -1.98
CA ALA A 87 3.55 -16.17 -1.26
C ALA A 87 4.83 -16.99 -1.58
N SER A 88 4.68 -18.27 -1.93
CA SER A 88 5.78 -19.16 -2.35
C SER A 88 6.44 -18.80 -3.68
N THR A 89 5.78 -18.03 -4.55
CA THR A 89 6.30 -17.66 -5.88
C THR A 89 7.15 -16.39 -5.85
N TRP A 90 7.07 -15.62 -4.76
CA TRP A 90 7.81 -14.36 -4.62
C TRP A 90 9.27 -14.61 -4.29
N GLN A 91 10.12 -13.74 -4.81
CA GLN A 91 11.56 -13.78 -4.58
C GLN A 91 12.04 -12.46 -3.96
N PRO A 92 13.15 -12.47 -3.20
CA PRO A 92 13.77 -11.24 -2.73
C PRO A 92 14.04 -10.28 -3.90
N GLY A 93 13.60 -9.02 -3.75
CA GLY A 93 13.75 -8.00 -4.79
C GLY A 93 12.58 -7.88 -5.76
N ASP A 94 11.60 -8.79 -5.70
CA ASP A 94 10.37 -8.64 -6.47
C ASP A 94 9.55 -7.42 -6.00
N VAL A 95 8.93 -6.73 -6.95
CA VAL A 95 7.87 -5.73 -6.72
C VAL A 95 6.74 -6.04 -7.69
N LEU A 96 5.55 -6.31 -7.14
CA LEU A 96 4.33 -6.38 -7.94
C LEU A 96 3.65 -5.03 -7.95
N GLY A 97 2.95 -4.73 -9.04
CA GLY A 97 2.13 -3.54 -9.11
C GLY A 97 0.95 -3.69 -10.06
N THR A 98 -0.04 -2.83 -9.85
CA THR A 98 -1.25 -2.73 -10.66
C THR A 98 -1.94 -1.39 -10.40
N ASN A 99 -2.61 -0.89 -11.42
CA ASN A 99 -3.58 0.20 -11.31
C ASN A 99 -4.99 -0.26 -11.75
N ASP A 100 -5.21 -1.57 -11.82
CA ASP A 100 -6.48 -2.15 -12.21
C ASP A 100 -7.57 -1.69 -11.25
N PRO A 101 -8.59 -0.91 -11.70
CA PRO A 101 -9.53 -0.27 -10.80
C PRO A 101 -10.41 -1.29 -10.05
N TRP A 102 -10.54 -2.51 -10.58
CA TRP A 102 -11.30 -3.58 -9.97
C TRP A 102 -10.55 -4.28 -8.83
N LEU A 103 -9.22 -4.16 -8.82
CA LEU A 103 -8.34 -4.76 -7.82
C LEU A 103 -7.72 -3.73 -6.87
N GLY A 104 -7.53 -2.49 -7.36
CA GLY A 104 -6.83 -1.40 -6.71
C GLY A 104 -7.76 -0.37 -6.08
N THR A 105 -7.62 0.89 -6.48
CA THR A 105 -8.25 2.04 -5.81
C THR A 105 -9.54 2.53 -6.46
N GLY A 106 -9.93 1.97 -7.60
CA GLY A 106 -11.15 2.34 -8.32
C GLY A 106 -10.94 3.27 -9.50
N HIS A 107 -9.73 3.74 -9.79
CA HIS A 107 -9.41 4.49 -11.01
C HIS A 107 -7.96 4.24 -11.46
N LEU A 108 -7.69 4.53 -12.74
CA LEU A 108 -6.45 4.13 -13.42
C LEU A 108 -5.17 4.88 -13.03
N PRO A 109 -5.16 6.18 -12.70
CA PRO A 109 -3.88 6.84 -12.48
C PRO A 109 -3.22 6.46 -11.14
N ASP A 110 -3.93 5.76 -10.25
CA ASP A 110 -3.37 5.24 -9.01
C ASP A 110 -2.62 3.94 -9.20
N MET A 111 -1.28 4.01 -9.17
CA MET A 111 -0.46 2.81 -9.20
C MET A 111 -0.20 2.28 -7.80
N THR A 112 -0.72 1.09 -7.51
CA THR A 112 -0.34 0.33 -6.32
C THR A 112 0.91 -0.51 -6.60
N MET A 113 1.90 -0.45 -5.73
CA MET A 113 3.08 -1.31 -5.75
C MET A 113 3.32 -1.95 -4.39
N VAL A 114 3.72 -3.22 -4.38
CA VAL A 114 3.95 -4.00 -3.15
C VAL A 114 5.26 -4.79 -3.25
N ARG A 115 5.99 -4.82 -2.13
CA ARG A 115 7.29 -5.50 -2.00
C ARG A 115 7.30 -6.43 -0.78
N PRO A 116 7.79 -7.67 -0.88
CA PRO A 116 7.87 -8.59 0.25
C PRO A 116 9.06 -8.27 1.16
N VAL A 117 8.84 -8.38 2.46
CA VAL A 117 9.88 -8.36 3.48
C VAL A 117 10.28 -9.80 3.79
N PHE A 118 11.52 -10.17 3.48
CA PHE A 118 12.06 -11.50 3.80
C PHE A 118 12.85 -11.49 5.10
N ARG A 119 12.69 -12.56 5.88
CA ARG A 119 13.52 -12.88 7.05
C ARG A 119 13.77 -14.37 7.10
N SER A 120 15.04 -14.78 7.10
CA SER A 120 15.43 -16.20 7.14
C SER A 120 14.74 -17.04 6.06
N GLY A 121 14.70 -16.53 4.82
CA GLY A 121 14.10 -17.22 3.67
C GLY A 121 12.57 -17.24 3.63
N ARG A 122 11.87 -16.58 4.57
CA ARG A 122 10.40 -16.53 4.62
C ARG A 122 9.90 -15.09 4.54
N ILE A 123 8.74 -14.89 3.93
CA ILE A 123 8.06 -13.61 3.96
C ILE A 123 7.44 -13.41 5.35
N VAL A 124 7.72 -12.26 5.97
CA VAL A 124 7.19 -11.90 7.29
C VAL A 124 6.24 -10.71 7.26
N ALA A 125 6.30 -9.90 6.20
CA ALA A 125 5.49 -8.71 5.99
C ALA A 125 5.56 -8.30 4.51
N TYR A 126 4.76 -7.31 4.12
CA TYR A 126 4.89 -6.60 2.86
C TYR A 126 4.90 -5.09 3.14
N VAL A 127 5.62 -4.34 2.32
CA VAL A 127 5.48 -2.88 2.25
C VAL A 127 4.73 -2.59 0.97
N GLY A 128 3.69 -1.77 1.07
CA GLY A 128 2.91 -1.30 -0.06
C GLY A 128 2.97 0.22 -0.15
N CYS A 129 2.96 0.73 -1.37
CA CYS A 129 2.68 2.14 -1.63
C CYS A 129 1.70 2.29 -2.79
N ILE A 130 0.96 3.39 -2.76
CA ILE A 130 0.09 3.85 -3.84
C ILE A 130 0.53 5.27 -4.16
N GLY A 131 0.62 5.61 -5.44
CA GLY A 131 0.91 6.97 -5.89
C GLY A 131 0.04 7.29 -7.09
N HIS A 132 -0.57 8.46 -7.07
CA HIS A 132 -1.34 8.97 -8.20
C HIS A 132 -0.38 9.53 -9.25
N TRP A 133 -0.23 8.83 -10.37
CA TRP A 133 0.64 9.26 -11.46
C TRP A 133 0.03 10.44 -12.21
N ALA A 134 0.90 11.33 -12.70
CA ALA A 134 0.48 12.52 -13.45
C ALA A 134 -0.24 12.23 -14.77
N ASP A 135 -0.06 11.03 -15.33
CA ASP A 135 -0.72 10.61 -16.55
C ASP A 135 -0.76 9.07 -16.65
N ILE A 136 -1.83 8.54 -17.22
CA ILE A 136 -2.00 7.12 -17.53
C ILE A 136 -2.46 6.88 -18.99
N GLY A 137 -2.39 7.92 -19.83
CA GLY A 137 -2.89 7.89 -21.19
C GLY A 137 -4.38 8.23 -21.24
N GLY A 138 -5.09 7.69 -22.23
CA GLY A 138 -6.54 7.84 -22.35
C GLY A 138 -7.04 9.29 -22.52
N ALA A 139 -8.34 9.51 -22.40
CA ALA A 139 -8.96 10.82 -22.46
C ALA A 139 -8.64 11.62 -21.17
N ILE A 140 -7.95 12.75 -21.33
CA ILE A 140 -7.51 13.59 -20.22
C ILE A 140 -8.72 14.17 -19.49
N TRP A 141 -8.89 13.82 -18.20
CA TRP A 141 -9.88 14.43 -17.30
C TRP A 141 -11.29 14.55 -17.90
N SER A 142 -11.66 13.55 -18.70
CA SER A 142 -12.92 13.53 -19.43
C SER A 142 -14.00 12.83 -18.61
N ALA A 143 -15.15 13.49 -18.47
CA ALA A 143 -16.38 12.85 -18.01
C ALA A 143 -17.15 12.15 -19.15
N ASP A 144 -16.69 12.31 -20.40
CA ASP A 144 -17.33 11.75 -21.59
C ASP A 144 -16.87 10.32 -21.89
N SER A 145 -15.85 9.83 -21.19
CA SER A 145 -15.37 8.45 -21.32
C SER A 145 -16.52 7.48 -21.05
N ARG A 146 -16.86 6.63 -22.03
CA ARG A 146 -17.98 5.68 -21.91
C ARG A 146 -17.55 4.32 -21.40
N GLU A 147 -16.29 4.01 -21.62
CA GLU A 147 -15.68 2.74 -21.26
C GLU A 147 -14.31 2.97 -20.62
N LEU A 148 -13.92 2.06 -19.72
CA LEU A 148 -12.63 2.12 -19.03
C LEU A 148 -11.43 2.18 -20.01
N PHE A 149 -11.56 1.60 -21.19
CA PHE A 149 -10.50 1.57 -22.21
C PHE A 149 -10.20 2.97 -22.79
N GLU A 150 -11.16 3.89 -22.69
CA GLU A 150 -10.97 5.29 -23.08
C GLU A 150 -10.21 6.07 -22.01
N GLU A 151 -10.20 5.62 -20.76
CA GLU A 151 -9.60 6.33 -19.62
C GLU A 151 -8.09 6.13 -19.48
N GLY A 152 -7.51 5.14 -20.17
CA GLY A 152 -6.06 4.96 -20.27
C GLY A 152 -5.57 3.53 -20.04
N LEU A 153 -4.29 3.40 -19.74
CA LEU A 153 -3.63 2.11 -19.57
C LEU A 153 -4.08 1.41 -18.29
N ARG A 154 -4.67 0.22 -18.44
CA ARG A 154 -4.89 -0.73 -17.35
C ARG A 154 -3.73 -1.72 -17.27
N ILE A 155 -2.90 -1.57 -16.25
CA ILE A 155 -1.79 -2.44 -15.89
C ILE A 155 -2.31 -3.53 -14.96
N PRO A 156 -2.45 -4.79 -15.43
CA PRO A 156 -2.84 -5.90 -14.56
C PRO A 156 -1.72 -6.16 -13.54
N LEU A 157 -2.03 -6.90 -12.47
CA LEU A 157 -1.03 -7.37 -11.51
C LEU A 157 0.18 -8.02 -12.22
N SER A 158 1.30 -7.30 -12.19
CA SER A 158 2.51 -7.60 -12.96
C SER A 158 3.75 -7.31 -12.13
N LYS A 159 4.89 -7.93 -12.49
CA LYS A 159 6.18 -7.58 -11.89
C LYS A 159 6.69 -6.27 -12.47
N ILE A 160 6.69 -5.23 -11.65
CA ILE A 160 7.36 -3.95 -11.92
C ILE A 160 8.88 -4.12 -11.76
N ARG A 161 9.27 -4.95 -10.78
CA ARG A 161 10.66 -5.36 -10.55
C ARG A 161 10.71 -6.87 -10.33
N ASN A 162 11.59 -7.57 -11.03
CA ASN A 162 11.80 -9.01 -10.90
C ASN A 162 13.20 -9.27 -10.36
N ARG A 163 13.29 -9.82 -9.14
CA ARG A 163 14.57 -10.10 -8.45
C ARG A 163 15.55 -8.91 -8.45
N GLY A 164 15.04 -7.72 -8.18
CA GLY A 164 15.82 -6.48 -8.13
C GLY A 164 16.06 -5.78 -9.46
N LYS A 165 15.68 -6.37 -10.61
CA LYS A 165 15.76 -5.73 -11.92
C LYS A 165 14.41 -5.17 -12.35
N VAL A 166 14.37 -3.89 -12.71
CA VAL A 166 13.14 -3.24 -13.20
C VAL A 166 12.74 -3.92 -14.52
N ASN A 167 11.43 -4.04 -14.75
CA ASN A 167 10.89 -4.58 -15.99
C ASN A 167 10.85 -3.49 -17.05
N ASP A 168 11.95 -3.36 -17.81
CA ASP A 168 12.11 -2.31 -18.81
C ASP A 168 11.06 -2.41 -19.93
N ASP A 169 10.68 -3.61 -20.35
CA ASP A 169 9.64 -3.81 -21.37
C ASP A 169 8.29 -3.25 -20.92
N LEU A 170 7.90 -3.54 -19.67
CA LEU A 170 6.66 -3.00 -19.09
C LEU A 170 6.72 -1.48 -18.97
N LEU A 171 7.85 -0.94 -18.49
CA LEU A 171 8.03 0.51 -18.42
C LEU A 171 7.97 1.15 -19.80
N SER A 172 8.60 0.57 -20.82
CA SER A 172 8.55 1.07 -22.19
C SER A 172 7.12 1.14 -22.72
N ILE A 173 6.29 0.12 -22.45
CA ILE A 173 4.87 0.15 -22.82
C ILE A 173 4.14 1.29 -22.12
N VAL A 174 4.33 1.45 -20.80
CA VAL A 174 3.68 2.53 -20.03
C VAL A 174 4.11 3.90 -20.54
N LEU A 175 5.42 4.12 -20.67
CA LEU A 175 6.01 5.41 -21.01
C LEU A 175 5.71 5.83 -22.47
N ALA A 176 5.48 4.87 -23.38
CA ALA A 176 5.06 5.15 -24.75
C ALA A 176 3.61 5.64 -24.87
N ASN A 177 2.78 5.45 -23.84
CA ASN A 177 1.34 5.72 -23.87
C ASN A 177 0.93 6.88 -22.93
N VAL A 178 1.89 7.61 -22.39
CA VAL A 178 1.67 8.78 -21.54
C VAL A 178 2.33 10.02 -22.15
N ARG A 179 1.76 11.18 -21.86
CA ARG A 179 2.17 12.51 -22.30
C ARG A 179 3.30 13.07 -21.43
N LEU A 180 3.40 12.62 -20.19
CA LEU A 180 4.39 13.06 -19.20
C LEU A 180 5.37 11.93 -18.82
N PRO A 181 6.09 11.30 -19.78
CA PRO A 181 6.88 10.09 -19.51
C PRO A 181 7.99 10.32 -18.49
N GLU A 182 8.63 11.50 -18.46
CA GLU A 182 9.68 11.77 -17.48
C GLU A 182 9.13 11.90 -16.05
N GLN A 183 7.93 12.48 -15.87
CA GLN A 183 7.29 12.52 -14.55
C GLN A 183 6.83 11.14 -14.11
N VAL A 184 6.17 10.39 -15.01
CA VAL A 184 5.69 9.02 -14.72
C VAL A 184 6.86 8.09 -14.41
N ARG A 185 7.96 8.15 -15.19
CA ARG A 185 9.20 7.41 -14.90
C ARG A 185 9.75 7.79 -13.53
N GLY A 186 9.86 9.09 -13.25
CA GLY A 186 10.32 9.59 -11.95
C GLY A 186 9.49 9.05 -10.79
N ASP A 187 8.16 9.07 -10.91
CA ASP A 187 7.24 8.58 -9.87
C ASP A 187 7.30 7.06 -9.70
N ILE A 188 7.48 6.29 -10.78
CA ILE A 188 7.74 4.84 -10.70
C ILE A 188 8.99 4.57 -9.86
N TYR A 189 10.10 5.26 -10.16
CA TYR A 189 11.34 5.08 -9.40
C TYR A 189 11.24 5.61 -7.97
N ALA A 190 10.47 6.68 -7.73
CA ALA A 190 10.17 7.18 -6.39
C ALA A 190 9.44 6.13 -5.57
N GLN A 191 8.39 5.50 -6.12
CA GLN A 191 7.69 4.39 -5.47
C GLN A 191 8.60 3.19 -5.21
N LEU A 192 9.45 2.80 -6.16
CA LEU A 192 10.45 1.74 -5.95
C LEU A 192 11.41 2.09 -4.81
N ALA A 193 11.93 3.33 -4.77
CA ALA A 193 12.82 3.80 -3.70
C ALA A 193 12.12 3.81 -2.34
N THR A 194 10.86 4.22 -2.27
CA THR A 194 10.02 4.15 -1.07
C THR A 194 9.89 2.72 -0.55
N LEU A 195 9.61 1.76 -1.42
CA LEU A 195 9.55 0.35 -1.04
C LEU A 195 10.90 -0.15 -0.53
N ASP A 196 12.01 0.31 -1.11
CA ASP A 196 13.37 -0.05 -0.71
C ASP A 196 13.72 0.49 0.67
N VAL A 197 13.31 1.74 0.98
CA VAL A 197 13.44 2.34 2.31
C VAL A 197 12.53 1.65 3.32
N GLY A 198 11.31 1.31 2.95
CA GLY A 198 10.38 0.56 3.81
C GLY A 198 10.93 -0.81 4.24
N LEU A 199 11.78 -1.45 3.41
CA LEU A 199 12.48 -2.68 3.80
C LEU A 199 13.59 -2.46 4.83
N ARG A 200 14.11 -1.23 4.97
CA ARG A 200 15.16 -0.89 5.95
C ARG A 200 14.64 -0.89 7.39
N ALA A 201 13.35 -1.14 7.60
CA ALA A 201 12.88 -1.75 8.84
C ALA A 201 13.68 -3.04 9.09
N ARG A 202 14.83 -2.90 9.75
CA ARG A 202 15.47 -4.03 10.41
C ARG A 202 14.54 -4.40 11.56
N TYR A 203 13.57 -5.27 11.29
CA TYR A 203 12.67 -5.87 12.27
C TYR A 203 13.52 -6.71 13.24
N GLY A 204 14.03 -6.04 14.28
CA GLY A 204 15.01 -6.51 15.26
C GLY A 204 15.08 -5.54 16.45
N PRO A 205 15.38 -5.99 17.68
CA PRO A 205 15.63 -5.06 18.78
C PRO A 205 17.00 -4.40 18.55
N PRO A 206 17.28 -3.24 19.15
CA PRO A 206 18.61 -2.65 19.09
C PRO A 206 19.59 -3.59 19.79
N SER A 207 20.50 -4.21 19.04
CA SER A 207 21.71 -4.83 19.59
C SER A 207 22.90 -4.26 18.84
N GLY A 208 23.70 -3.44 19.51
CA GLY A 208 24.83 -2.72 18.94
C GLY A 208 26.03 -3.60 18.59
N ARG A 209 25.89 -4.53 17.64
CA ARG A 209 27.02 -5.31 17.09
C ARG A 209 27.01 -5.36 15.57
N SER A 210 28.21 -5.47 15.01
CA SER A 210 28.59 -5.33 13.61
C SER A 210 27.92 -6.33 12.64
N PRO A 211 27.96 -6.07 11.32
CA PRO A 211 27.10 -6.72 10.33
C PRO A 211 27.35 -8.21 10.04
N THR A 212 28.39 -8.84 10.57
CA THR A 212 28.87 -10.15 10.09
C THR A 212 28.43 -11.37 10.92
N GLU A 213 27.76 -11.21 12.07
CA GLU A 213 27.52 -12.34 13.01
C GLU A 213 26.06 -12.60 13.40
N ARG A 214 25.08 -12.45 12.48
CA ARG A 214 23.66 -12.69 12.82
C ARG A 214 23.06 -13.92 12.14
N THR A 215 23.49 -15.11 12.57
CA THR A 215 22.70 -16.34 12.51
C THR A 215 22.04 -16.61 13.86
N GLY A 216 20.73 -16.87 13.88
CA GLY A 216 20.08 -17.54 15.00
C GLY A 216 19.03 -16.74 15.78
N THR A 217 17.77 -17.09 15.50
CA THR A 217 16.70 -17.31 16.50
C THR A 217 15.91 -16.08 17.03
N ARG A 218 14.57 -16.27 17.11
CA ARG A 218 13.50 -15.40 17.67
C ARG A 218 12.99 -14.16 16.91
N TRP A 219 12.45 -14.29 15.69
CA TRP A 219 11.37 -13.36 15.24
C TRP A 219 10.24 -13.98 14.41
N SER A 220 10.26 -15.29 14.13
CA SER A 220 9.16 -15.96 13.42
C SER A 220 7.81 -15.82 14.14
N SER A 221 7.84 -15.51 15.44
CA SER A 221 6.65 -15.37 16.26
C SER A 221 6.02 -13.98 16.22
N MET A 222 6.72 -12.89 15.88
CA MET A 222 6.19 -11.52 16.06
C MET A 222 5.11 -11.10 15.06
N ALA A 223 5.26 -11.47 13.79
CA ALA A 223 4.22 -11.26 12.77
C ALA A 223 2.94 -12.07 13.08
N SER A 224 3.07 -13.16 13.85
CA SER A 224 1.96 -13.99 14.36
C SER A 224 1.54 -13.65 15.81
N MET A 225 2.20 -12.72 16.50
CA MET A 225 2.05 -12.48 17.96
C MET A 225 1.08 -11.35 18.31
N VAL A 226 0.66 -10.53 17.36
CA VAL A 226 -0.33 -9.48 17.62
C VAL A 226 -1.69 -10.03 17.21
N PRO A 227 -2.60 -10.32 18.16
CA PRO A 227 -4.01 -10.48 17.81
C PRO A 227 -4.50 -9.11 17.33
N TRP A 228 -4.45 -8.87 16.02
CA TRP A 228 -4.87 -7.62 15.41
C TRP A 228 -6.37 -7.42 15.62
N SER A 229 -6.69 -6.71 16.70
CA SER A 229 -8.04 -6.43 17.12
C SER A 229 -8.41 -4.98 16.81
N PHE A 230 -8.13 -4.54 15.58
CA PHE A 230 -8.66 -3.29 15.03
C PHE A 230 -10.19 -3.23 15.22
N GLY A 231 -10.85 -4.38 15.10
CA GLY A 231 -12.26 -4.56 15.41
C GLY A 231 -12.66 -4.26 16.86
N ARG A 232 -11.81 -4.44 17.88
CA ARG A 232 -12.18 -4.21 19.29
C ARG A 232 -12.16 -2.73 19.69
N ARG A 233 -11.19 -1.95 19.22
CA ARG A 233 -11.13 -0.49 19.48
C ARG A 233 -12.17 0.29 18.67
N SER A 234 -12.39 -0.09 17.41
CA SER A 234 -13.47 0.51 16.62
C SER A 234 -14.84 0.15 17.20
N ARG A 235 -15.05 -1.11 17.63
CA ARG A 235 -16.27 -1.49 18.36
C ARG A 235 -16.40 -0.80 19.71
N SER A 236 -15.32 -0.55 20.45
CA SER A 236 -15.41 0.17 21.73
C SER A 236 -15.70 1.67 21.55
N LYS A 237 -15.16 2.32 20.50
CA LYS A 237 -15.53 3.69 20.11
C LYS A 237 -16.98 3.76 19.61
N MET A 238 -17.41 2.79 18.80
CA MET A 238 -18.79 2.69 18.29
C MET A 238 -19.80 2.28 19.37
N ASN A 239 -19.34 1.58 20.42
CA ASN A 239 -20.12 1.33 21.62
C ASN A 239 -20.11 2.55 22.56
N ARG A 240 -19.05 3.37 22.59
CA ARG A 240 -19.05 4.65 23.33
C ARG A 240 -19.95 5.69 22.68
N SER A 241 -20.17 5.65 21.36
CA SER A 241 -21.22 6.44 20.69
C SER A 241 -22.65 5.94 20.99
N SER A 242 -22.84 4.95 21.87
CA SER A 242 -24.19 4.67 22.40
C SER A 242 -24.66 5.73 23.39
N SER A 243 -23.80 6.66 23.84
CA SER A 243 -24.24 7.86 24.57
C SER A 243 -24.86 8.93 23.66
N THR A 244 -24.74 8.81 22.33
CA THR A 244 -25.32 9.74 21.35
C THR A 244 -26.58 9.20 20.66
N GLY A 245 -27.24 8.19 21.26
CA GLY A 245 -28.50 7.62 20.77
C GLY A 245 -28.31 6.55 19.69
N ARG A 246 -28.96 5.39 19.86
CA ARG A 246 -29.05 4.36 18.83
C ARG A 246 -30.13 4.77 17.81
N GLY A 247 -29.71 5.44 16.73
CA GLY A 247 -30.59 5.86 15.63
C GLY A 247 -30.17 5.29 14.28
N ARG A 248 -31.12 4.98 13.40
CA ARG A 248 -30.85 4.62 12.00
C ARG A 248 -30.72 5.92 11.19
N HIS A 249 -29.50 6.40 11.01
CA HIS A 249 -29.26 7.57 10.17
C HIS A 249 -29.23 7.18 8.69
N ARG A 250 -30.19 7.70 7.90
CA ARG A 250 -30.17 7.65 6.44
C ARG A 250 -29.92 9.07 5.91
N ARG A 251 -28.88 9.24 5.11
CA ARG A 251 -28.65 10.45 4.32
C ARG A 251 -28.75 10.07 2.84
N ARG A 252 -29.49 10.87 2.06
CA ARG A 252 -29.50 10.81 0.60
C ARG A 252 -28.67 11.98 0.11
N ASN A 253 -27.61 11.70 -0.63
CA ASN A 253 -26.84 12.72 -1.33
C ASN A 253 -27.20 12.59 -2.81
N GLY A 254 -27.78 13.63 -3.39
CA GLY A 254 -27.98 13.74 -4.84
C GLY A 254 -26.80 14.50 -5.44
N LEU A 255 -26.18 13.94 -6.47
CA LEU A 255 -25.33 14.71 -7.38
C LEU A 255 -26.23 15.29 -8.47
N SER A 256 -26.08 16.58 -8.78
CA SER A 256 -26.83 17.22 -9.85
C SER A 256 -26.47 16.57 -11.18
N THR A 257 -27.46 16.00 -11.86
CA THR A 257 -27.35 15.62 -13.27
C THR A 257 -27.27 16.90 -14.09
N ILE A 258 -26.13 17.16 -14.75
CA ILE A 258 -26.05 18.20 -15.78
C ILE A 258 -27.01 17.78 -16.90
N PRO A 259 -27.99 18.61 -17.29
CA PRO A 259 -28.88 18.25 -18.39
C PRO A 259 -28.06 18.17 -19.68
N SER A 260 -28.20 17.06 -20.41
CA SER A 260 -27.62 16.87 -21.73
C SER A 260 -28.19 17.93 -22.68
N THR A 261 -27.41 18.96 -23.01
CA THR A 261 -27.70 19.83 -24.14
C THR A 261 -27.32 19.07 -25.41
N THR A 262 -28.26 18.29 -25.93
CA THR A 262 -28.17 17.77 -27.29
C THR A 262 -28.17 18.98 -28.24
N PRO A 263 -27.14 19.21 -29.09
CA PRO A 263 -27.26 20.18 -30.16
C PRO A 263 -28.27 19.60 -31.16
N THR A 264 -29.42 20.24 -31.30
CA THR A 264 -30.31 20.01 -32.42
C THR A 264 -29.61 20.50 -33.70
N ARG A 265 -29.28 19.54 -34.57
CA ARG A 265 -28.94 19.62 -36.01
C ARG A 265 -28.18 20.83 -36.53
#